data_AF-A0A3B8J9S3-F1
#
_entry.id   AF-A0A3B8J9S3-F1
#
_cell.length_a   1.000
_cell.length_b   1.000
_cell.length_c   1.000
_cell.angle_alpha   90.00
_cell.angle_beta   90.00
_cell.angle_gamma   90.00
#
_symmetry.space_group_name_H-M   'P 1'
#
loop_
_entity.id
_entity.type
_entity.pdbx_description
1 polymer ?
#
loop_
_entity_poly.entity_id
_entity_poly.type
_entity_poly.pdbx_seq_one_letter_code
_entity_poly.pdbx_strand_id
1 'polypeptide(L)' 'LSGANLMSVNLQGVDLRGADLRGANLTGANLLGVDLSRADLRGASLSDANLEEADLRGANLAGADLHGANLLCAEL' A
#
# COMPACT_ATOMS: atom_id res chain seq x y z
N LEU A 1 5.69 9.49 4.52
CA LEU A 1 6.52 8.49 3.81
C LEU A 1 6.51 8.72 2.29
N SER A 2 6.15 9.92 1.80
CA SER A 2 6.17 10.23 0.38
C SER A 2 7.56 10.04 -0.22
N GLY A 3 7.63 9.38 -1.38
CA GLY A 3 8.87 9.06 -2.08
C GLY A 3 9.80 8.09 -1.34
N ALA A 4 9.36 7.52 -0.21
CA ALA A 4 10.20 6.60 0.56
C ALA A 4 10.46 5.31 -0.24
N ASN A 5 11.67 4.74 -0.07
CA ASN A 5 11.97 3.41 -0.54
C ASN A 5 11.67 2.38 0.56
N LEU A 6 10.57 1.65 0.38
CA LEU A 6 10.06 0.60 1.26
C LEU A 6 9.95 -0.74 0.51
N MET A 7 10.74 -0.90 -0.56
CA MET A 7 10.79 -2.12 -1.38
C MET A 7 11.05 -3.35 -0.50
N SER A 8 10.20 -4.36 -0.64
CA SER A 8 10.28 -5.64 0.07
C SER A 8 10.31 -5.54 1.61
N VAL A 9 9.91 -4.40 2.19
CA VAL A 9 9.83 -4.23 3.64
C VAL A 9 8.61 -4.97 4.19
N ASN A 10 8.76 -5.56 5.37
CA ASN A 10 7.62 -6.07 6.14
C ASN A 10 6.97 -4.94 6.94
N LEU A 11 5.74 -4.58 6.56
CA LEU A 11 4.93 -3.55 7.20
C LEU A 11 3.70 -4.15 7.89
N GLN A 12 3.62 -5.47 8.03
CA GLN A 12 2.51 -6.14 8.71
C GLN A 12 2.32 -5.58 10.13
N GLY A 13 1.09 -5.22 10.46
CA GLY A 13 0.72 -4.64 11.76
C GLY A 13 1.14 -3.18 11.97
N VAL A 14 1.76 -2.54 10.99
CA VAL A 14 2.00 -1.09 11.03
C VAL A 14 0.68 -0.36 10.73
N ASP A 15 0.35 0.65 11.52
CA ASP A 15 -0.77 1.54 11.24
C ASP A 15 -0.33 2.60 10.21
N LEU A 16 -0.88 2.53 8.99
CA LEU A 16 -0.63 3.48 7.90
C LEU A 16 -1.90 4.28 7.55
N ARG A 17 -2.88 4.34 8.46
CA ARG A 17 -4.10 5.13 8.27
C ARG A 17 -3.78 6.58 7.95
N GLY A 18 -4.34 7.09 6.86
CA GLY A 18 -4.13 8.47 6.43
C GLY A 18 -2.68 8.82 6.09
N ALA A 19 -1.79 7.83 5.96
CA ALA A 19 -0.39 8.08 5.69
C ALA A 19 -0.18 8.72 4.31
N ASP A 20 0.73 9.68 4.23
CA ASP A 20 1.22 10.20 2.96
C ASP A 20 2.32 9.27 2.41
N LEU A 21 1.95 8.48 1.41
CA LEU A 21 2.78 7.49 0.70
C LEU A 21 2.89 7.83 -0.79
N ARG A 22 2.64 9.08 -1.18
CA ARG A 22 2.69 9.51 -2.58
C ARG A 22 4.05 9.22 -3.18
N GLY A 23 4.06 8.52 -4.32
CA GLY A 23 5.30 8.15 -5.01
C GLY A 23 6.22 7.21 -4.24
N ALA A 24 5.76 6.61 -3.13
CA ALA A 24 6.56 5.64 -2.38
C ALA A 24 6.78 4.37 -3.22
N ASN A 25 7.96 3.78 -3.07
CA ASN A 25 8.26 2.47 -3.62
C ASN A 25 7.94 1.40 -2.57
N LEU A 26 6.83 0.69 -2.75
CA LEU A 26 6.35 -0.43 -1.94
C LEU A 26 6.39 -1.74 -2.76
N THR A 27 7.19 -1.80 -3.83
CA THR A 27 7.31 -3.00 -4.66
C THR A 27 7.67 -4.22 -3.80
N GLY A 28 6.87 -5.28 -3.88
CA GLY A 28 7.06 -6.51 -3.11
C GLY A 28 6.93 -6.36 -1.59
N ALA A 29 6.45 -5.24 -1.07
CA ALA A 29 6.28 -5.04 0.37
C ALA A 29 5.20 -5.98 0.94
N ASN A 30 5.38 -6.42 2.19
CA ASN A 30 4.35 -7.17 2.89
C ASN A 30 3.45 -6.21 3.68
N LEU A 31 2.23 -6.00 3.18
CA LEU A 31 1.17 -5.16 3.73
C LEU A 31 -0.04 -6.00 4.18
N LEU A 32 0.17 -7.29 4.49
CA LEU A 32 -0.88 -8.20 4.94
C LEU A 32 -1.63 -7.63 6.15
N GLY A 33 -2.95 -7.47 6.03
CA GLY A 33 -3.82 -6.98 7.10
C GLY A 33 -3.55 -5.53 7.53
N VAL A 34 -2.79 -4.76 6.74
CA VAL A 34 -2.42 -3.38 7.10
C VAL A 34 -3.60 -2.44 6.90
N ASP A 35 -3.81 -1.53 7.85
CA ASP A 35 -4.78 -0.45 7.70
C ASP A 35 -4.14 0.71 6.92
N LEU A 36 -4.52 0.81 5.64
CA LEU A 36 -4.21 1.89 4.70
C LEU A 36 -5.41 2.81 4.47
N SER A 37 -6.44 2.76 5.33
CA SER A 37 -7.66 3.53 5.12
C SER A 37 -7.32 5.03 5.07
N ARG A 38 -7.89 5.72 4.08
CA ARG A 38 -7.63 7.15 3.80
C ARG A 38 -6.18 7.52 3.46
N ALA A 39 -5.28 6.55 3.25
CA ALA A 39 -3.90 6.84 2.86
C ALA A 39 -3.82 7.48 1.47
N ASP A 40 -2.80 8.30 1.25
CA ASP A 40 -2.52 8.90 -0.05
C ASP A 40 -1.39 8.12 -0.74
N LEU A 41 -1.78 7.24 -1.67
CA LEU A 41 -0.91 6.34 -2.43
C LEU A 41 -0.71 6.82 -3.88
N ARG A 42 -1.00 8.09 -4.18
CA ARG A 42 -0.90 8.59 -5.57
C ARG A 42 0.50 8.37 -6.14
N GLY A 43 0.56 7.71 -7.29
CA GLY A 43 1.82 7.39 -7.96
C GLY A 43 2.74 6.42 -7.21
N ALA A 44 2.29 5.77 -6.14
CA ALA A 44 3.09 4.77 -5.44
C ALA A 44 3.26 3.50 -6.30
N SER A 45 4.41 2.84 -6.19
CA SER A 45 4.60 1.51 -6.78
C SER A 45 4.28 0.45 -5.74
N LEU A 46 3.21 -0.31 -5.94
CA LEU A 46 2.77 -1.45 -5.13
C LEU A 46 2.91 -2.76 -5.92
N SER A 47 3.71 -2.77 -6.99
CA SER A 47 3.87 -3.93 -7.85
C SER A 47 4.38 -5.13 -7.03
N ASP A 48 3.76 -6.29 -7.21
CA ASP A 48 4.03 -7.52 -6.44
C ASP A 48 3.87 -7.40 -4.90
N ALA A 49 3.28 -6.32 -4.39
CA ALA A 49 3.06 -6.15 -2.96
C ALA A 49 1.97 -7.10 -2.44
N ASN A 50 2.11 -7.58 -1.20
CA ASN A 50 1.08 -8.36 -0.55
C ASN A 50 0.12 -7.44 0.22
N LEU A 51 -1.05 -7.13 -0.35
CA LEU A 51 -2.12 -6.33 0.26
C LEU A 51 -3.29 -7.21 0.73
N GLU A 52 -3.08 -8.52 0.90
CA GLU A 52 -4.12 -9.42 1.39
C GLU A 52 -4.66 -8.94 2.73
N GLU A 53 -5.99 -8.95 2.89
CA GLU A 53 -6.70 -8.44 4.08
C GLU A 53 -6.43 -6.95 4.42
N ALA A 54 -5.77 -6.16 3.57
CA ALA A 54 -5.52 -4.75 3.84
C ALA A 54 -6.81 -3.92 3.75
N ASP A 55 -6.94 -2.91 4.61
CA ASP A 55 -8.02 -1.91 4.52
C ASP A 55 -7.56 -0.72 3.69
N LEU A 56 -8.10 -0.56 2.48
CA LEU A 56 -7.83 0.54 1.55
C LEU A 56 -9.02 1.51 1.48
N ARG A 57 -10.00 1.44 2.38
CA ARG A 57 -11.22 2.26 2.27
C ARG A 57 -10.89 3.75 2.26
N GLY A 58 -11.28 4.40 1.18
CA GLY A 58 -11.03 5.83 0.96
C GLY A 58 -9.56 6.19 0.70
N ALA A 59 -8.68 5.22 0.48
CA ALA A 59 -7.31 5.47 0.05
C ALA A 59 -7.29 6.04 -1.38
N ASN A 60 -6.35 6.95 -1.65
CA ASN A 60 -6.17 7.52 -2.97
C ASN A 60 -5.09 6.77 -3.76
N LEU A 61 -5.52 5.87 -4.65
CA LEU A 61 -4.66 5.05 -5.51
C LEU A 61 -4.43 5.66 -6.90
N ALA A 62 -4.74 6.94 -7.13
CA ALA A 62 -4.65 7.51 -8.47
C ALA A 62 -3.20 7.43 -9.01
N GLY A 63 -3.03 6.70 -10.12
CA GLY A 63 -1.73 6.47 -10.74
C GLY A 63 -0.80 5.51 -9.98
N ALA A 64 -1.28 4.83 -8.94
CA ALA A 64 -0.51 3.78 -8.28
C ALA A 64 -0.36 2.56 -9.21
N ASP A 65 0.81 1.92 -9.19
CA ASP A 65 1.04 0.66 -9.91
C ASP A 65 0.73 -0.53 -8.99
N LEU A 66 -0.30 -1.30 -9.34
CA LEU A 66 -0.74 -2.50 -8.61
C LEU A 66 -0.47 -3.79 -9.39
N HIS A 67 0.39 -3.76 -10.42
CA HIS A 67 0.69 -4.95 -11.20
C HIS A 67 1.22 -6.09 -10.31
N GLY A 68 0.58 -7.25 -10.34
CA GLY A 68 0.98 -8.41 -9.53
C GLY A 68 0.67 -8.28 -8.02
N ALA A 69 0.10 -7.17 -7.56
CA ALA A 69 -0.26 -7.02 -6.15
C ALA A 69 -1.34 -8.02 -5.74
N ASN A 70 -1.15 -8.66 -4.58
CA ASN A 70 -2.15 -9.55 -4.01
C ASN A 70 -3.20 -8.74 -3.25
N LEU A 71 -4.42 -8.66 -3.78
CA LEU A 71 -5.55 -7.93 -3.20
C LEU A 71 -6.63 -8.87 -2.62
N LEU A 72 -6.29 -10.13 -2.35
CA LEU A 72 -7.25 -11.09 -1.81
C LEU A 72 -7.83 -10.57 -0.49
N CYS A 73 -9.16 -10.51 -0.40
CA CYS A 73 -9.88 -10.00 0.77
C CYS A 73 -9.54 -8.55 1.18
N ALA A 74 -8.89 -7.76 0.32
CA ALA A 74 -8.67 -6.34 0.60
C ALA A 74 -10.00 -5.57 0.59
N GLU A 75 -10.17 -4.65 1.53
CA GLU A 75 -11.35 -3.76 1.60
C GLU A 75 -11.07 -2.47 0.81
N LEU A 76 -11.93 -2.09 -0.14
CA LEU A 76 -11.74 -0.94 -1.05
C LEU A 76 -12.75 0.19 -0.81
#